data_AF-A0A8T4CXX6-F1
#
_entry.id   AF-A0A8T4CXX6-F1
#
_cell.length_a   1.000
_cell.length_b   1.000
_cell.length_c   1.000
_cell.angle_alpha   90.00
_cell.angle_beta   90.00
_cell.angle_gamma   90.00
#
_symmetry.space_group_name_H-M   'P 1'
#
loop_
_entity.id
_entity.type
_entity.pdbx_description
1 polymer ?
#
loop_
_entity_poly.entity_id
_entity_poly.type
_entity_poly.pdbx_seq_one_letter_code
_entity_poly.pdbx_strand_id
1 'polypeptide(L)'
;MSKLKLVNDYFNERIMFVSDAQNWGVEDYWATPVEMLVKGRGDCEDFAIAKYFSLQALGVPESKMRITYVQASGHGPTNLAHMVLTYYPTPAAVPVVLDNLIPEIRPASQRPDLTPVYGFNGQGLWLAKDRTSGNAAPRKNNIGYWDKLMSRRGRELD
;
A
#
# COMPACT_ATOMS: atom_id res chain seq x y z
N MET A 1 -6.56 9.73 19.07
CA MET A 1 -5.66 9.03 18.14
C MET A 1 -6.34 8.95 16.77
N SER A 2 -5.68 9.29 15.66
CA SER A 2 -6.30 9.17 14.32
C SER A 2 -6.37 7.71 13.88
N LYS A 3 -7.39 7.32 13.09
CA LYS A 3 -7.52 5.96 12.53
C LYS A 3 -6.28 5.54 11.75
N LEU A 4 -5.68 6.49 10.99
CA LEU A 4 -4.45 6.28 10.24
C LEU A 4 -3.29 5.85 11.13
N LYS A 5 -3.06 6.56 12.23
CA LYS A 5 -1.96 6.27 13.14
C LYS A 5 -2.16 4.91 13.82
N LEU A 6 -3.37 4.64 14.32
CA LEU A 6 -3.69 3.37 14.96
C LEU A 6 -3.38 2.16 14.05
N VAL A 7 -3.86 2.20 12.80
CA VAL A 7 -3.65 1.11 11.85
C VAL A 7 -2.19 1.00 11.43
N ASN A 8 -1.53 2.12 11.17
CA ASN A 8 -0.13 2.13 10.75
C ASN A 8 0.80 1.57 11.83
N ASP A 9 0.64 2.03 13.09
CA ASP A 9 1.41 1.55 14.23
C ASP A 9 1.17 0.05 14.45
N TYR A 10 -0.09 -0.41 14.42
CA TYR A 10 -0.42 -1.81 14.65
C TYR A 10 0.34 -2.75 13.71
N PHE A 11 0.27 -2.53 12.40
CA PHE A 11 0.96 -3.42 11.46
C PHE A 11 2.48 -3.31 11.56
N ASN A 12 3.02 -2.10 11.75
CA ASN A 12 4.46 -1.88 11.90
C ASN A 12 5.04 -2.49 13.19
N GLU A 13 4.23 -2.66 14.24
CA GLU A 13 4.66 -3.24 15.52
C GLU A 13 4.39 -4.74 15.63
N ARG A 14 3.33 -5.24 14.96
CA ARG A 14 2.84 -6.61 15.14
C ARG A 14 3.25 -7.59 14.05
N ILE A 15 3.60 -7.10 12.87
CA ILE A 15 3.98 -7.96 11.75
C ILE A 15 5.48 -7.90 11.53
N MET A 16 6.09 -9.07 11.37
CA MET A 16 7.49 -9.20 11.01
C MET A 16 7.66 -8.99 9.51
N PHE A 17 8.57 -8.10 9.11
CA PHE A 17 8.91 -7.92 7.71
C PHE A 17 9.72 -9.13 7.20
N VAL A 18 9.17 -9.87 6.22
CA VAL A 18 9.78 -11.07 5.64
C VAL A 18 9.42 -11.14 4.16
N SER A 19 10.42 -11.34 3.30
CA SER A 19 10.20 -11.51 1.85
C SER A 19 9.32 -12.71 1.50
N ASP A 20 8.64 -12.65 0.37
CA ASP A 20 7.82 -13.76 -0.12
C ASP A 20 8.60 -15.04 -0.41
N ALA A 21 9.85 -14.93 -0.85
CA ALA A 21 10.72 -16.08 -1.03
C ALA A 21 10.90 -16.87 0.27
N GLN A 22 10.99 -16.17 1.41
CA GLN A 22 11.11 -16.79 2.73
C GLN A 22 9.75 -17.15 3.34
N ASN A 23 8.70 -16.37 3.06
CA ASN A 23 7.38 -16.54 3.67
C ASN A 23 6.53 -17.60 2.95
N TRP A 24 6.59 -17.62 1.62
CA TRP A 24 5.74 -18.42 0.73
C TRP A 24 6.53 -19.33 -0.23
N GLY A 25 7.84 -19.16 -0.35
CA GLY A 25 8.66 -19.96 -1.27
C GLY A 25 8.48 -19.58 -2.74
N VAL A 26 7.94 -18.40 -3.02
CA VAL A 26 7.71 -17.86 -4.37
C VAL A 26 8.29 -16.45 -4.47
N GLU A 27 8.45 -15.95 -5.70
CA GLU A 27 9.05 -14.64 -5.93
C GLU A 27 8.19 -13.48 -5.43
N ASP A 28 6.87 -13.56 -5.63
CA ASP A 28 5.90 -12.49 -5.30
C ASP A 28 4.51 -13.12 -5.02
N TYR A 29 3.92 -12.76 -3.88
CA TYR A 29 2.64 -13.21 -3.34
C TYR A 29 1.99 -12.14 -2.45
N TRP A 30 1.02 -11.41 -3.01
CA TRP A 30 0.27 -10.43 -2.22
C TRP A 30 -0.70 -11.12 -1.25
N ALA A 31 -0.40 -11.14 0.04
CA ALA A 31 -1.23 -11.75 1.07
C ALA A 31 -2.52 -10.95 1.33
N THR A 32 -3.62 -11.67 1.61
CA THR A 32 -4.80 -11.04 2.20
C THR A 32 -4.49 -10.56 3.63
N PRO A 33 -5.27 -9.61 4.19
CA PRO A 33 -5.11 -9.23 5.59
C PRO A 33 -5.23 -10.43 6.55
N VAL A 34 -6.08 -11.42 6.25
CA VAL A 34 -6.22 -12.64 7.06
C VAL A 34 -4.96 -13.51 6.96
N GLU A 35 -4.46 -13.76 5.75
CA GLU A 35 -3.23 -14.53 5.52
C GLU A 35 -2.03 -13.90 6.27
N MET A 36 -1.87 -12.58 6.17
CA MET A 36 -0.81 -11.84 6.84
C MET A 36 -0.92 -11.95 8.37
N LEU A 37 -2.12 -11.78 8.93
CA LEU A 37 -2.36 -11.87 10.38
C LEU A 37 -2.12 -13.29 10.92
N VAL A 38 -2.53 -14.32 10.17
CA VAL A 38 -2.31 -15.72 10.56
C VAL A 38 -0.82 -16.06 10.58
N LYS A 39 -0.05 -15.60 9.57
CA LYS A 39 1.40 -15.84 9.53
C LYS A 39 2.22 -14.92 10.44
N GLY A 40 1.69 -13.75 10.80
CA GLY A 40 2.43 -12.71 11.49
C GLY A 40 3.62 -12.16 10.69
N ARG A 41 3.58 -12.32 9.36
CA ARG A 41 4.67 -12.01 8.42
C ARG A 41 4.12 -11.44 7.11
N GLY A 42 4.87 -10.52 6.50
CA GLY A 42 4.61 -10.02 5.15
C GLY A 42 5.70 -9.05 4.71
N ASP A 43 5.66 -8.61 3.46
CA ASP A 43 6.55 -7.61 2.89
C ASP A 43 5.83 -6.29 2.54
N CYS A 44 6.38 -5.44 1.68
CA CYS A 44 5.94 -4.05 1.60
C CYS A 44 4.49 -3.88 1.12
N GLU A 45 4.08 -4.68 0.15
CA GLU A 45 2.72 -4.72 -0.39
C GLU A 45 1.73 -5.22 0.65
N ASP A 46 2.09 -6.27 1.40
CA ASP A 46 1.24 -6.86 2.42
C ASP A 46 0.90 -5.83 3.48
N PHE A 47 1.90 -5.07 3.92
CA PHE A 47 1.70 -3.96 4.86
C PHE A 47 0.78 -2.89 4.27
N ALA A 48 0.98 -2.47 3.02
CA ALA A 48 0.14 -1.45 2.40
C ALA A 48 -1.32 -1.93 2.22
N ILE A 49 -1.50 -3.18 1.80
CA ILE A 49 -2.79 -3.83 1.56
C ILE A 49 -3.55 -4.04 2.88
N ALA A 50 -2.89 -4.55 3.91
CA ALA A 50 -3.51 -4.77 5.20
C ALA A 50 -3.95 -3.45 5.84
N LYS A 51 -3.09 -2.42 5.80
CA LYS A 51 -3.46 -1.05 6.23
C LYS A 51 -4.65 -0.51 5.44
N TYR A 52 -4.68 -0.72 4.12
CA TYR A 52 -5.76 -0.27 3.24
C TYR A 52 -7.11 -0.88 3.63
N PHE A 53 -7.18 -2.20 3.75
CA PHE A 53 -8.43 -2.88 4.09
C PHE A 53 -8.87 -2.63 5.53
N SER A 54 -7.94 -2.53 6.49
CA SER A 54 -8.28 -2.16 7.87
C SER A 54 -8.86 -0.76 7.95
N LEU A 55 -8.28 0.22 7.24
CA LEU A 55 -8.84 1.57 7.21
C LEU A 55 -10.20 1.63 6.50
N GLN A 56 -10.39 0.85 5.43
CA GLN A 56 -11.68 0.71 4.78
C GLN A 56 -12.74 0.13 5.73
N ALA A 57 -12.41 -0.93 6.47
CA ALA A 57 -13.29 -1.51 7.48
C ALA A 57 -13.61 -0.53 8.62
N LEU A 58 -12.68 0.37 8.96
CA LEU A 58 -12.90 1.47 9.91
C LEU A 58 -13.66 2.67 9.29
N GLY A 59 -14.18 2.55 8.07
CA GLY A 59 -15.00 3.57 7.42
C GLY A 59 -14.21 4.73 6.81
N VAL A 60 -12.90 4.57 6.55
CA VAL A 60 -12.16 5.54 5.74
C VAL A 60 -12.56 5.35 4.27
N PRO A 61 -13.01 6.41 3.57
CA PRO A 61 -13.43 6.27 2.18
C PRO A 61 -12.29 5.78 1.28
N GLU A 62 -12.57 4.75 0.47
CA GLU A 62 -11.63 4.18 -0.51
C GLU A 62 -11.08 5.25 -1.48
N SER A 63 -11.92 6.22 -1.88
CA SER A 63 -11.52 7.31 -2.78
C SER A 63 -10.40 8.21 -2.21
N LYS A 64 -10.16 8.14 -0.90
CA LYS A 64 -9.06 8.85 -0.22
C LYS A 64 -7.80 8.02 -0.08
N MET A 65 -7.80 6.76 -0.49
CA MET A 65 -6.69 5.82 -0.25
C MET A 65 -6.19 5.22 -1.56
N ARG A 66 -4.87 5.13 -1.70
CA ARG A 66 -4.22 4.45 -2.82
C ARG A 66 -3.02 3.66 -2.32
N ILE A 67 -3.00 2.37 -2.62
CA ILE A 67 -1.78 1.56 -2.54
C ILE A 67 -0.87 2.06 -3.66
N THR A 68 0.36 2.45 -3.33
CA THR A 68 1.24 3.22 -4.21
C THR A 68 2.57 2.50 -4.36
N TYR A 69 2.89 2.12 -5.60
CA TYR A 69 4.19 1.62 -5.97
C TYR A 69 5.16 2.80 -6.15
N VAL A 70 6.31 2.71 -5.50
CA VAL A 70 7.34 3.75 -5.47
C VAL A 70 8.72 3.12 -5.72
N GLN A 71 9.65 3.93 -6.22
CA GLN A 71 11.08 3.66 -6.13
C GLN A 71 11.60 4.35 -4.88
N ALA A 72 12.05 3.57 -3.90
CA ALA A 72 12.63 4.05 -2.65
C ALA A 72 14.17 4.14 -2.76
N SER A 73 14.72 5.32 -2.50
CA SER A 73 16.16 5.60 -2.56
C SER A 73 16.75 5.72 -1.15
N GLY A 74 18.06 5.51 -1.01
CA GLY A 74 18.74 5.59 0.30
C GLY A 74 18.54 4.36 1.20
N HIS A 75 17.86 3.32 0.72
CA HIS A 75 17.65 2.03 1.42
C HIS A 75 18.55 0.91 0.88
N GLY A 76 19.61 1.27 0.15
CA GLY A 76 20.54 0.33 -0.48
C GLY A 76 21.42 1.01 -1.55
N PRO A 77 22.24 0.23 -2.29
CA PRO A 77 23.09 0.75 -3.37
C PRO A 77 22.29 1.17 -4.61
N THR A 78 21.08 0.67 -4.76
CA THR A 78 20.16 0.97 -5.87
C THR A 78 18.79 1.37 -5.34
N ASN A 79 17.98 1.99 -6.19
CA ASN A 79 16.57 2.23 -5.86
C ASN A 79 15.85 0.89 -5.65
N LEU A 80 15.12 0.79 -4.54
CA LEU A 80 14.32 -0.36 -4.15
C LEU A 80 12.90 -0.20 -4.69
N ALA A 81 12.36 -1.24 -5.34
CA ALA A 81 10.93 -1.34 -5.60
C ALA A 81 10.21 -1.49 -4.26
N HIS A 82 9.27 -0.60 -3.97
CA HIS A 82 8.61 -0.56 -2.66
C HIS A 82 7.13 -0.19 -2.80
N MET A 83 6.31 -0.60 -1.84
CA MET A 83 4.89 -0.30 -1.80
C MET A 83 4.49 0.35 -0.49
N VAL A 84 3.72 1.43 -0.58
CA VAL A 84 3.21 2.20 0.56
C VAL A 84 1.73 2.47 0.42
N LEU A 85 1.05 2.77 1.52
CA LEU A 85 -0.31 3.31 1.46
C LEU A 85 -0.28 4.83 1.49
N THR A 86 -0.91 5.50 0.52
CA THR A 86 -1.08 6.95 0.53
C THR A 86 -2.52 7.33 0.87
N TYR A 87 -2.68 8.34 1.73
CA TYR A 87 -3.97 8.90 2.12
C TYR A 87 -4.09 10.36 1.70
N TYR A 88 -5.18 10.71 1.03
CA TYR A 88 -5.51 12.03 0.52
C TYR A 88 -6.63 12.64 1.38
N PRO A 89 -6.34 13.63 2.24
CA PRO A 89 -7.39 14.34 2.99
C PRO A 89 -8.46 14.93 2.07
N THR A 90 -8.03 15.49 0.93
CA THR A 90 -8.85 15.93 -0.21
C THR A 90 -8.19 15.48 -1.52
N PRO A 91 -8.91 15.41 -2.64
CA PRO A 91 -8.34 14.99 -3.93
C PRO A 91 -7.14 15.82 -4.41
N ALA A 92 -7.06 17.10 -4.01
CA ALA A 92 -5.97 18.02 -4.39
C ALA A 92 -4.87 18.14 -3.32
N ALA A 93 -5.04 17.52 -2.15
CA ALA A 93 -4.04 17.62 -1.08
C ALA A 93 -2.78 16.82 -1.43
N VAL A 94 -1.64 17.28 -0.90
CA VAL A 94 -0.46 16.44 -0.76
C VAL A 94 -0.83 15.25 0.15
N PRO A 95 -0.67 14.01 -0.30
CA PRO A 95 -1.03 12.86 0.52
C PRO A 95 -0.05 12.70 1.67
N VAL A 96 -0.51 12.03 2.73
CA VAL A 96 0.38 11.46 3.75
C VAL A 96 0.70 10.01 3.39
N VAL A 97 1.89 9.56 3.80
CA VAL A 97 2.41 8.22 3.51
C VAL A 97 2.38 7.38 4.77
N LEU A 98 1.79 6.19 4.67
CA LEU A 98 1.82 5.13 5.67
C LEU A 98 2.76 4.05 5.13
N ASP A 99 3.90 3.88 5.78
CA ASP A 99 5.04 3.09 5.31
C ASP A 99 5.53 2.15 6.42
N ASN A 100 6.15 1.03 6.05
CA ASN A 100 6.80 0.08 6.94
C ASN A 100 8.31 0.32 7.07
N LEU A 101 8.98 0.99 6.11
CA LEU A 101 10.39 1.35 6.24
C LEU A 101 10.59 2.54 7.20
N ILE A 102 9.74 3.55 7.08
CA ILE A 102 9.69 4.71 7.99
C ILE A 102 8.29 4.77 8.60
N PRO A 103 8.11 4.29 9.85
CA PRO A 103 6.78 4.20 10.48
C PRO A 103 6.10 5.55 10.73
N GLU A 104 6.86 6.64 10.80
CA GLU A 104 6.28 7.97 11.00
C GLU A 104 5.46 8.40 9.78
N ILE A 105 4.19 8.71 10.01
CA ILE A 105 3.29 9.21 8.96
C ILE A 105 3.72 10.63 8.58
N ARG A 106 4.28 10.79 7.40
CA ARG A 106 4.76 12.07 6.86
C ARG A 106 4.03 12.44 5.57
N PRO A 107 3.83 13.75 5.28
CA PRO A 107 3.45 14.19 3.95
C PRO A 107 4.41 13.66 2.88
N ALA A 108 3.91 13.34 1.69
CA ALA A 108 4.75 12.88 0.58
C ALA A 108 5.81 13.91 0.18
N SER A 109 5.57 15.21 0.38
CA SER A 109 6.58 16.26 0.20
C SER A 109 7.76 16.19 1.18
N GLN A 110 7.61 15.45 2.28
CA GLN A 110 8.65 15.18 3.28
C GLN A 110 9.24 13.77 3.14
N ARG A 111 8.95 13.08 2.04
CA ARG A 111 9.49 11.76 1.67
C ARG A 111 10.22 11.83 0.32
N PRO A 112 11.29 12.64 0.20
CA PRO A 112 12.05 12.76 -1.04
C PRO A 112 12.74 11.44 -1.43
N ASP A 113 12.83 10.50 -0.50
CA ASP A 113 13.33 9.16 -0.74
C ASP A 113 12.39 8.32 -1.62
N LEU A 114 11.11 8.66 -1.72
CA LEU A 114 10.10 7.90 -2.46
C LEU A 114 9.70 8.60 -3.77
N THR A 115 10.01 7.96 -4.91
CA THR A 115 9.55 8.42 -6.22
C THR A 115 8.34 7.58 -6.68
N PRO A 116 7.13 8.15 -6.79
CA PRO A 116 5.94 7.38 -7.16
C PRO A 116 5.94 6.99 -8.64
N VAL A 117 5.54 5.76 -8.94
CA VAL A 117 5.36 5.27 -10.32
C VAL A 117 3.88 5.18 -10.67
N TYR A 118 3.09 4.51 -9.82
CA TYR A 118 1.63 4.45 -9.95
C TYR A 118 1.00 4.20 -8.57
N GLY A 119 -0.28 4.56 -8.44
CA GLY A 119 -1.11 4.18 -7.31
C GLY A 119 -2.41 3.55 -7.78
N PHE A 120 -3.00 2.67 -6.97
CA PHE A 120 -4.23 1.97 -7.29
C PHE A 120 -5.06 1.72 -6.03
N ASN A 121 -6.33 1.38 -6.24
CA ASN A 121 -7.24 0.82 -5.24
C ASN A 121 -8.26 -0.07 -5.96
N GLY A 122 -9.37 -0.43 -5.31
CA GLY A 122 -10.43 -1.22 -5.94
C GLY A 122 -11.18 -0.50 -7.06
N GLN A 123 -11.11 0.84 -7.12
CA GLN A 123 -11.81 1.66 -8.12
C GLN A 123 -10.99 1.93 -9.39
N GLY A 124 -9.65 1.89 -9.31
CA GLY A 124 -8.83 2.15 -10.49
C GLY A 124 -7.34 2.28 -10.21
N LEU A 125 -6.64 2.73 -11.26
CA LEU A 125 -5.19 2.89 -11.29
C LEU A 125 -4.81 4.27 -11.87
N TRP A 126 -3.90 4.96 -11.19
CA TRP A 126 -3.40 6.30 -11.54
C TRP A 126 -1.88 6.24 -11.75
N LEU A 127 -1.41 6.63 -12.93
CA LEU A 127 0.02 6.75 -13.19
C LEU A 127 0.56 8.08 -12.67
N ALA A 128 1.76 8.07 -12.09
CA ALA A 128 2.38 9.30 -11.59
C ALA A 128 2.63 10.32 -12.71
N LYS A 129 3.00 9.85 -13.91
CA LYS A 129 3.19 10.68 -15.10
C LYS A 129 1.91 11.38 -15.58
N ASP A 130 0.74 10.82 -15.28
CA ASP A 130 -0.53 11.39 -15.75
C ASP A 130 -0.95 12.62 -14.89
N ARG A 131 -0.31 12.82 -13.72
CA ARG A 131 -0.51 14.01 -12.88
C ARG A 131 0.01 15.29 -13.53
N THR A 132 1.12 15.21 -14.25
CA THR A 132 1.72 16.39 -14.91
C THR A 132 1.04 16.70 -16.24
N SER A 133 0.35 15.72 -16.85
CA SER A 133 -0.30 15.87 -18.16
C SER A 133 -1.79 16.29 -18.09
N GLY A 134 -2.34 16.55 -16.90
CA GLY A 134 -3.74 16.98 -16.72
C GLY A 134 -4.80 15.90 -16.97
N ASN A 135 -4.41 14.69 -17.40
CA ASN A 135 -5.30 13.55 -17.62
C ASN A 135 -5.37 12.67 -16.37
N ALA A 136 -6.06 13.15 -15.33
CA ALA A 136 -6.10 12.48 -14.03
C ALA A 136 -7.18 11.38 -13.88
N ALA A 137 -7.82 10.97 -14.98
CA ALA A 137 -8.86 9.94 -14.94
C ALA A 137 -8.24 8.57 -14.58
N PRO A 138 -8.85 7.82 -13.63
CA PRO A 138 -8.39 6.47 -13.32
C PRO A 138 -8.50 5.56 -14.53
N ARG A 139 -7.48 4.73 -14.72
CA ARG A 139 -7.51 3.58 -15.63
C ARG A 139 -8.14 2.39 -14.91
N LYS A 140 -8.62 1.41 -15.67
CA LYS A 140 -9.02 0.11 -15.11
C LYS A 140 -7.83 -0.51 -14.37
N ASN A 141 -8.05 -0.97 -13.15
CA ASN A 141 -7.05 -1.75 -12.42
C ASN A 141 -6.99 -3.16 -13.02
N ASN A 142 -5.84 -3.51 -13.62
CA ASN A 142 -5.58 -4.81 -14.23
C ASN A 142 -4.33 -5.47 -13.59
N ILE A 143 -4.09 -5.21 -12.30
CA ILE A 143 -2.97 -5.81 -11.57
C ILE A 143 -3.35 -7.26 -11.23
N GLY A 144 -2.73 -8.22 -11.90
CA GLY A 144 -3.09 -9.65 -11.73
C GLY A 144 -2.92 -10.16 -10.29
N TYR A 145 -1.94 -9.66 -9.53
CA TYR A 145 -1.78 -10.00 -8.11
C TYR A 145 -2.93 -9.48 -7.25
N TRP A 146 -3.41 -8.26 -7.53
CA TRP A 146 -4.59 -7.71 -6.89
C TRP A 146 -5.84 -8.54 -7.18
N ASP A 147 -6.05 -8.94 -8.45
CA ASP A 147 -7.21 -9.76 -8.82
C ASP A 147 -7.21 -11.13 -8.11
N LYS A 148 -6.04 -11.78 -8.05
CA LYS A 148 -5.85 -13.03 -7.31
C LYS A 148 -6.12 -12.85 -5.80
N LEU A 149 -5.62 -11.77 -5.21
CA LEU A 149 -5.87 -11.42 -3.82
C LEU A 149 -7.37 -11.22 -3.55
N MET A 150 -8.05 -10.44 -4.40
CA MET A 150 -9.48 -10.17 -4.25
C MET A 150 -10.30 -11.47 -4.34
N SER A 151 -9.92 -12.40 -5.20
CA SER A 151 -10.53 -13.74 -5.29
C SER A 151 -10.31 -14.60 -4.04
N ARG A 152 -9.12 -14.54 -3.43
CA ARG A 152 -8.88 -15.21 -2.13
C ARG A 152 -9.70 -14.56 -1.01
N ARG A 153 -9.64 -13.23 -0.88
CA ARG A 153 -10.35 -12.50 0.17
C ARG A 153 -11.86 -12.71 0.13
N GLY A 154 -12.46 -12.81 -1.07
CA GLY A 154 -13.88 -13.14 -1.21
C GLY A 154 -14.23 -14.44 -0.49
N ARG A 155 -13.45 -15.51 -0.73
CA ARG A 155 -13.65 -16.83 -0.11
C ARG A 155 -13.38 -16.88 1.40
N GLU A 156 -12.61 -15.94 1.94
CA GLU A 156 -12.33 -15.87 3.38
C GLU A 156 -13.47 -15.22 4.18
N LEU A 157 -14.33 -14.46 3.50
CA LEU A 157 -15.41 -13.67 4.11
C LEU A 157 -16.81 -14.27 3.84
N ASP A 158 -16.86 -15.38 3.10
CA ASP A 158 -18.07 -16.20 2.88
C ASP A 158 -18.25 -17.22 4.01
#